data_AF-A0A0C3NG80-F1
#
_entry.id   AF-A0A0C3NG80-F1
#
_cell.length_a   1.000
_cell.length_b   1.000
_cell.length_c   1.000
_cell.angle_alpha   90.00
_cell.angle_beta   90.00
_cell.angle_gamma   90.00
#
_symmetry.space_group_name_H-M   'P 1'
#
loop_
_entity.id
_entity.type
_entity.pdbx_description
1 polymer ?
#
loop_
_entity_poly.entity_id
_entity_poly.type
_entity_poly.pdbx_seq_one_letter_code
_entity_poly.pdbx_strand_id
1 'polypeptide(L)'
;LVKSLIWKLTTMKVAADMAKRAFKTLNEAVSVKQCETWSYQEQVAFRDQMVDASAMDIFEVQMKKAPTVHAIKLELLNNIPLSGVHCSMGSWLACGLRLEEAAITLCINHRNVSAK
;
A
#
# COMPACT_ATOMS: atom_id res chain seq x y z
N LEU A 1 -3.03 28.24 -9.67
CA LEU A 1 -1.94 27.77 -8.77
C LEU A 1 -2.29 27.98 -7.29
N VAL A 2 -2.54 29.21 -6.83
CA VAL A 2 -2.85 29.53 -5.41
C VAL A 2 -4.06 28.76 -4.85
N LYS A 3 -5.19 28.70 -5.58
CA LYS A 3 -6.38 27.94 -5.15
C LYS A 3 -6.10 26.44 -4.95
N SER A 4 -5.25 25.84 -5.79
CA SER A 4 -4.86 24.43 -5.68
C SER A 4 -3.99 24.17 -4.44
N LEU A 5 -3.10 25.11 -4.10
CA LEU A 5 -2.26 25.01 -2.90
C LEU A 5 -3.10 25.15 -1.61
N ILE A 6 -4.05 26.09 -1.59
CA ILE A 6 -4.98 26.27 -0.46
C ILE A 6 -5.78 24.99 -0.25
N TRP A 7 -6.36 24.42 -1.31
CA TRP A 7 -7.09 23.15 -1.24
C TRP A 7 -6.24 22.03 -0.66
N LYS A 8 -5.03 21.82 -1.19
CA LYS A 8 -4.11 20.78 -0.71
C LYS A 8 -3.77 20.97 0.77
N LEU A 9 -3.49 22.20 1.20
CA LEU A 9 -3.21 22.51 2.60
C LEU A 9 -4.40 22.18 3.50
N THR A 10 -5.62 22.53 3.08
CA THR A 10 -6.83 22.21 3.84
C THR A 10 -7.07 20.70 3.93
N THR A 11 -6.88 19.97 2.84
CA THR A 11 -7.01 18.51 2.83
C THR A 11 -5.99 17.84 3.74
N MET A 12 -4.72 18.26 3.69
CA MET A 12 -3.69 17.71 4.58
C MET A 12 -3.99 17.96 6.04
N LYS A 13 -4.50 19.15 6.40
CA LYS A 13 -4.88 19.46 7.79
C LYS A 13 -5.98 18.54 8.29
N VAL A 14 -7.03 18.34 7.49
CA VAL A 14 -8.12 17.40 7.83
C VAL A 14 -7.60 15.98 7.98
N ALA A 15 -6.75 15.52 7.05
CA ALA A 15 -6.13 14.19 7.13
C ALA A 15 -5.27 14.03 8.39
N ALA A 16 -4.46 15.04 8.73
CA ALA A 16 -3.64 15.04 9.94
C ALA A 16 -4.49 14.96 11.21
N ASP A 17 -5.60 15.71 11.27
CA ASP A 17 -6.51 15.66 12.41
C ASP A 17 -7.20 14.31 12.54
N MET A 18 -7.59 13.68 11.42
CA MET A 18 -8.16 12.33 11.43
C MET A 18 -7.14 11.29 11.91
N ALA A 19 -5.91 11.35 11.39
CA ALA A 19 -4.83 10.48 11.84
C ALA A 19 -4.59 10.64 13.34
N LYS A 20 -4.48 11.88 13.82
CA LYS A 20 -4.28 12.17 15.25
C LYS A 20 -5.39 11.58 16.12
N ARG A 21 -6.66 11.67 15.70
CA ARG A 21 -7.79 11.06 16.42
C ARG A 21 -7.70 9.54 16.41
N ALA A 22 -7.43 8.93 15.25
CA ALA A 22 -7.28 7.48 15.14
C ALA A 22 -6.14 6.96 16.03
N PHE A 23 -5.00 7.64 16.06
CA PHE A 23 -3.89 7.33 16.96
C PHE A 23 -4.29 7.44 18.43
N LYS A 24 -5.02 8.49 18.80
CA LYS A 24 -5.50 8.67 20.17
C LYS A 24 -6.44 7.52 20.58
N THR A 25 -7.40 7.18 19.73
CA THR A 25 -8.32 6.06 19.97
C THR A 25 -7.58 4.73 20.11
N LEU A 26 -6.59 4.48 19.24
CA LEU A 26 -5.73 3.30 19.34
C LEU A 26 -4.99 3.28 20.67
N ASN A 27 -4.36 4.38 21.06
CA ASN A 27 -3.60 4.50 22.29
C ASN A 27 -4.48 4.30 23.54
N GLU A 28 -5.71 4.82 23.53
CA GLU A 28 -6.68 4.64 24.62
C GLU A 28 -7.24 3.20 24.69
N ALA A 29 -7.26 2.48 23.55
CA ALA A 29 -7.69 1.08 23.50
C ALA A 29 -6.60 0.08 23.95
N VAL A 30 -5.34 0.52 24.05
CA VAL A 30 -4.23 -0.33 24.52
C VAL A 30 -4.34 -0.53 26.02
N SER A 31 -4.34 -1.78 26.46
CA SER A 31 -4.33 -2.12 27.89
C SER A 31 -2.96 -1.88 28.52
N VAL A 32 -2.92 -1.61 29.83
CA VAL A 32 -1.68 -1.45 30.60
C VAL A 32 -0.74 -2.64 30.41
N LYS A 33 -1.28 -3.86 30.43
CA LYS A 33 -0.52 -5.09 30.22
C LYS A 33 0.14 -5.17 28.83
N GLN A 34 -0.54 -4.71 27.78
CA GLN A 34 0.04 -4.64 26.44
C GLN A 34 1.16 -3.61 26.38
N CYS A 35 0.97 -2.45 27.01
CA CYS A 35 1.99 -1.41 27.09
C CYS A 35 3.27 -1.93 27.78
N GLU A 36 3.12 -2.57 28.94
CA GLU A 36 4.24 -3.19 29.68
C GLU A 36 4.94 -4.28 28.86
N THR A 37 4.18 -5.11 28.15
CA THR A 37 4.72 -6.17 27.29
C THR A 37 5.56 -5.58 26.16
N TRP A 38 5.06 -4.55 25.48
CA TRP A 38 5.79 -3.88 24.39
C TRP A 38 7.05 -3.17 24.90
N SER A 39 6.98 -2.48 26.04
CA SER A 39 8.16 -1.86 26.65
C SER A 39 9.21 -2.89 27.03
N TYR A 40 8.81 -4.06 27.52
CA TYR A 40 9.74 -5.15 27.80
C TYR A 40 10.39 -5.69 26.51
N GLN A 41 9.58 -5.92 25.45
CA GLN A 41 10.07 -6.39 24.16
C GLN A 41 11.06 -5.40 23.53
N GLU A 42 10.79 -4.10 23.60
CA GLU A 42 11.69 -3.04 23.13
C GLU A 42 13.03 -3.09 23.87
N GLN A 43 13.02 -3.18 25.20
CA GLN A 43 14.25 -3.26 25.99
C GLN A 43 15.08 -4.53 25.70
N VAL A 44 14.40 -5.66 25.49
CA VAL A 44 15.05 -6.92 25.12
C VAL A 44 15.69 -6.79 23.75
N ALA A 45 14.93 -6.36 22.73
CA ALA A 45 15.44 -6.18 21.37
C ALA A 45 16.62 -5.21 21.32
N PHE A 46 16.55 -4.11 22.07
CA PHE A 46 17.64 -3.13 22.14
C PHE A 46 18.92 -3.69 22.77
N ARG A 47 18.79 -4.53 23.82
CA ARG A 47 19.96 -5.22 24.40
C ARG A 47 20.54 -6.25 23.44
N ASP A 48 19.67 -7.03 22.83
CA ASP A 48 20.08 -8.15 21.97
C ASP A 48 20.70 -7.65 20.66
N GLN A 49 20.36 -6.44 20.20
CA GLN A 49 20.97 -5.78 19.03
C GLN A 49 22.50 -5.71 19.11
N MET A 50 23.07 -5.53 20.30
CA MET A 50 24.53 -5.45 20.49
C MET A 50 25.24 -6.76 20.14
N VAL A 51 24.51 -7.88 20.15
CA VAL A 51 25.01 -9.24 19.88
C VAL A 51 24.52 -9.73 18.51
N ASP A 52 23.30 -9.40 18.13
CA ASP A 52 22.66 -9.79 16.88
C ASP A 52 21.79 -8.64 16.33
N ALA A 53 22.26 -8.01 15.25
CA ALA A 53 21.55 -6.91 14.60
C ALA A 53 20.16 -7.29 14.05
N SER A 54 19.89 -8.58 13.82
CA SER A 54 18.57 -9.07 13.38
C SER A 54 17.52 -9.09 14.50
N ALA A 55 17.93 -8.94 15.76
CA ALA A 55 17.00 -8.83 16.91
C ALA A 55 16.09 -7.58 16.85
N MET A 56 16.44 -6.59 16.02
CA MET A 56 15.58 -5.43 15.74
C MET A 56 14.43 -5.70 14.77
N ASP A 57 14.34 -6.89 14.16
CA ASP A 57 13.25 -7.24 13.22
C ASP A 57 11.85 -7.25 13.86
N ILE A 58 11.74 -7.06 15.18
CA ILE A 58 10.46 -6.75 15.84
C ILE A 58 9.82 -5.49 15.25
N PHE A 59 10.62 -4.54 14.74
CA PHE A 59 10.13 -3.37 14.01
C PHE A 59 10.04 -3.58 12.50
N GLU A 60 10.56 -4.69 11.98
CA GLU A 60 10.40 -5.04 10.57
C GLU A 60 8.98 -5.59 10.37
N VAL A 61 8.04 -4.66 10.13
CA VAL A 61 6.69 -5.02 9.71
C VAL A 61 6.85 -5.85 8.45
N GLN A 62 6.57 -7.16 8.54
CA GLN A 62 6.49 -8.13 7.45
C GLN A 62 5.32 -7.75 6.52
N MET A 63 5.44 -6.60 5.86
CA MET A 63 4.55 -6.19 4.81
C MET A 63 4.82 -7.11 3.64
N LYS A 64 3.77 -7.73 3.10
CA LYS A 64 3.88 -8.35 1.78
C LYS A 64 4.50 -7.31 0.86
N LYS A 65 5.65 -7.62 0.26
CA LYS A 65 6.30 -6.74 -0.70
C LYS A 65 5.23 -6.29 -1.69
N ALA A 66 5.08 -4.97 -1.82
CA ALA A 66 4.14 -4.40 -2.77
C ALA A 66 4.43 -5.03 -4.15
N PRO A 67 3.41 -5.50 -4.87
CA PRO A 67 3.61 -6.08 -6.19
C PRO A 67 4.39 -5.08 -7.06
N THR A 68 5.45 -5.56 -7.69
CA THR A 68 6.19 -4.72 -8.62
C THR A 68 5.31 -4.44 -9.85
N VAL A 69 5.54 -3.32 -10.55
CA VAL A 69 4.85 -3.02 -11.82
C VAL A 69 4.95 -4.19 -12.80
N HIS A 70 6.07 -4.93 -12.76
CA HIS A 70 6.24 -6.12 -13.57
C HIS A 70 5.34 -7.29 -13.14
N ALA A 71 5.23 -7.56 -11.84
CA ALA A 71 4.35 -8.59 -11.31
C ALA A 71 2.88 -8.31 -11.63
N ILE A 72 2.43 -7.05 -11.50
CA ILE A 72 1.06 -6.63 -11.84
C ILE A 72 0.79 -6.82 -13.34
N LYS A 73 1.75 -6.44 -14.20
CA LYS A 73 1.62 -6.63 -15.65
C LYS A 73 1.53 -8.11 -16.03
N LEU A 74 2.36 -8.96 -15.42
CA LEU A 74 2.38 -10.39 -15.69
C LEU A 74 1.08 -11.07 -15.23
N GLU A 75 0.58 -10.72 -14.05
CA GLU A 75 -0.71 -11.19 -13.55
C GLU A 75 -1.86 -10.78 -14.49
N LEU A 76 -1.85 -9.53 -14.98
CA LEU A 76 -2.88 -9.10 -15.91
C LEU A 76 -2.81 -9.85 -17.25
N LEU A 77 -1.61 -10.09 -17.77
CA LEU A 77 -1.41 -10.88 -18.99
C LEU A 77 -1.89 -12.33 -18.83
N ASN A 78 -1.60 -12.96 -17.70
CA ASN A 78 -2.01 -14.34 -17.42
C ASN A 78 -3.52 -14.49 -17.21
N ASN A 79 -4.20 -13.43 -16.74
CA ASN A 79 -5.66 -13.42 -16.56
C ASN A 79 -6.43 -13.14 -17.85
N ILE A 80 -5.76 -12.81 -18.97
CA ILE A 80 -6.40 -12.73 -20.28
C ILE A 80 -6.47 -14.14 -20.84
N PRO A 81 -7.68 -14.72 -21.04
CA PRO A 81 -7.79 -16.04 -21.65
C PRO A 81 -7.25 -15.97 -23.07
N LEU A 82 -6.10 -16.59 -23.30
CA LEU A 82 -5.61 -16.91 -24.63
C LEU A 82 -6.56 -17.96 -25.21
N SER A 83 -7.63 -17.48 -25.86
CA SER A 83 -8.41 -18.28 -26.80
C SER A 83 -7.42 -18.92 -27.76
N GLY A 84 -7.48 -20.26 -27.87
CA GLY A 84 -6.48 -21.15 -28.46
C GLY A 84 -6.22 -21.00 -29.95
N VAL A 85 -6.20 -19.79 -30.48
CA VAL A 85 -5.85 -19.46 -31.84
C VAL A 85 -4.40 -18.99 -31.86
N HIS A 86 -3.58 -19.78 -32.57
CA HIS A 86 -2.23 -19.51 -33.02
C HIS A 86 -1.82 -18.03 -32.94
N CYS A 87 -0.71 -17.78 -32.25
CA CYS A 87 -0.07 -16.49 -32.00
C CYS A 87 0.03 -15.66 -33.29
N SER A 88 -1.01 -14.90 -33.60
CA SER A 88 -1.07 -13.97 -34.73
C SER A 88 -0.87 -12.56 -34.20
N MET A 89 -0.40 -11.65 -35.05
CA MET A 89 -0.24 -10.23 -34.71
C MET A 89 -1.55 -9.62 -34.14
N GLY A 90 -2.71 -10.11 -34.59
CA GLY A 90 -4.02 -9.69 -34.10
C GLY A 90 -4.28 -10.06 -32.64
N SER A 91 -3.81 -11.23 -32.18
CA SER A 91 -3.95 -11.65 -30.78
C SER A 91 -3.09 -10.78 -29.84
N TRP A 92 -1.89 -10.39 -30.28
CA TRP A 92 -1.04 -9.46 -29.53
C TRP A 92 -1.65 -8.05 -29.45
N LEU A 93 -2.20 -7.54 -30.54
CA LEU A 93 -2.89 -6.25 -30.56
C LEU A 93 -4.14 -6.25 -29.66
N ALA A 94 -4.93 -7.32 -29.69
CA ALA A 94 -6.10 -7.46 -28.83
C ALA A 94 -5.72 -7.48 -27.33
N CYS A 95 -4.63 -8.17 -26.97
CA CYS A 95 -4.08 -8.13 -25.61
C CYS A 95 -3.62 -6.71 -25.21
N GLY A 96 -2.92 -6.02 -26.11
CA GLY A 96 -2.46 -4.64 -25.87
C GLY A 96 -3.61 -3.67 -25.62
N LEU A 97 -4.67 -3.74 -26.43
CA LEU A 97 -5.86 -2.91 -26.27
C LEU A 97 -6.60 -3.18 -24.95
N ARG A 98 -6.73 -4.46 -24.55
CA ARG A 98 -7.35 -4.80 -23.26
C ARG A 98 -6.53 -4.34 -22.06
N LEU A 99 -5.20 -4.39 -22.15
CA LEU A 99 -4.31 -3.86 -21.12
C LEU A 99 -4.48 -2.33 -20.98
N GLU A 100 -4.58 -1.61 -22.09
CA GLU A 100 -4.82 -0.17 -22.09
C GLU A 100 -6.20 0.18 -21.50
N GLU A 101 -7.24 -0.56 -21.87
CA GLU A 101 -8.60 -0.39 -21.31
C GLU A 101 -8.63 -0.61 -19.79
N ALA A 102 -7.95 -1.64 -19.30
CA ALA A 102 -7.84 -1.91 -17.86
C ALA A 102 -7.09 -0.77 -17.14
N ALA A 103 -6.02 -0.24 -17.74
CA ALA A 103 -5.26 0.88 -17.17
C ALA A 103 -6.08 2.18 -17.10
N ILE A 104 -6.88 2.47 -18.13
CA ILE A 104 -7.78 3.63 -18.15
C ILE A 104 -8.85 3.49 -17.06
N THR A 105 -9.50 2.32 -16.99
CA THR A 105 -10.51 2.02 -15.97
C THR A 105 -9.96 2.16 -14.55
N LEU A 106 -8.75 1.65 -14.30
CA LEU A 106 -8.08 1.81 -13.01
C LEU A 106 -7.80 3.28 -12.69
N CYS A 107 -7.35 4.08 -13.67
CA CYS A 107 -7.11 5.51 -13.49
C CYS A 107 -8.40 6.28 -13.16
N ILE A 108 -9.51 5.94 -13.82
CA ILE A 108 -10.83 6.53 -13.55
C ILE A 108 -11.28 6.18 -12.13
N ASN A 109 -11.19 4.91 -11.75
CA ASN A 109 -11.56 4.46 -10.41
C ASN A 109 -10.70 5.10 -9.31
N HIS A 110 -9.38 5.22 -9.52
CA HIS A 110 -8.49 5.92 -8.60
C HIS A 110 -8.89 7.40 -8.42
N ARG A 111 -9.25 8.09 -9.51
CA ARG A 111 -9.76 9.47 -9.43
C ARG A 111 -11.08 9.55 -8.67
N ASN A 112 -11.99 8.61 -8.88
CA ASN A 112 -13.29 8.57 -8.19
C ASN A 112 -13.16 8.28 -6.69
N VAL A 113 -12.23 7.40 -6.30
CA VAL A 113 -11.91 7.14 -4.89
C VAL A 113 -11.22 8.34 -4.24
N SER A 114 -10.43 9.11 -4.99
CA SER A 114 -9.79 10.35 -4.50
C SER A 114 -10.73 11.57 -4.46
N ALA A 115 -11.90 11.48 -5.10
CA ALA A 115 -12.91 12.55 -5.16
C ALA A 115 -14.03 12.38 -4.11
N LYS A 116 -13.96 11.32 -3.31
CA LYS A 116 -14.92 10.99 -2.24
C LYS A 116 -14.25 11.18 -0.89
#